data_AF-A0A7S3X3Z0-F1
#
_entry.id   AF-A0A7S3X3Z0-F1
#
_cell.length_a   1.000
_cell.length_b   1.000
_cell.length_c   1.000
_cell.angle_alpha   90.00
_cell.angle_beta   90.00
_cell.angle_gamma   90.00
#
_symmetry.space_group_name_H-M   'P 1'
#
loop_
_entity.id
_entity.type
_entity.pdbx_description
1 polymer ?
#
loop_
_entity_poly.entity_id
_entity_poly.type
_entity_poly.pdbx_seq_one_letter_code
_entity_poly.pdbx_strand_id
1 'polypeptide(L)'
;GKPRLASKAPPPPETVERVRSLSRDALGSRLVEALLLAAPRGWWSRVHAALRGDLRAMASHPLANFVVQALAASAPRRKELSLLLAEVGPAVPELVAQRAGVVWKLASACSRLGGGGAALLSALGAADEAAA
;
A
#
# COMPACT_ATOMS: atom_id res chain seq x y z
N GLY A 1 -29.77 -1.38 -7.82
CA GLY A 1 -29.28 -0.86 -6.52
C GLY A 1 -27.76 -0.89 -6.50
N LYS A 2 -27.09 0.18 -6.08
CA LYS A 2 -25.61 0.19 -6.00
C LYS A 2 -25.16 -0.77 -4.89
N PRO A 3 -24.16 -1.64 -5.11
CA PRO A 3 -23.63 -2.46 -4.03
C PRO A 3 -23.02 -1.54 -2.96
N ARG A 4 -23.60 -1.57 -1.74
CA ARG A 4 -23.04 -0.88 -0.57
C ARG A 4 -21.76 -1.60 -0.17
N LEU A 5 -20.62 -1.15 -0.70
CA LEU A 5 -19.32 -1.77 -0.38
C LEU A 5 -18.64 -1.18 0.88
N ALA A 6 -19.17 -0.11 1.47
CA ALA A 6 -18.59 0.51 2.65
C ALA A 6 -19.36 0.10 3.93
N SER A 7 -19.06 -1.08 4.47
CA SER A 7 -19.30 -1.33 5.90
C SER A 7 -18.18 -0.64 6.69
N LYS A 8 -18.52 0.06 7.77
CA LYS A 8 -17.53 0.61 8.72
C LYS A 8 -16.89 -0.47 9.60
N ALA A 9 -17.49 -1.65 9.69
CA ALA A 9 -16.98 -2.73 10.52
C ALA A 9 -15.66 -3.27 9.94
N PRO A 10 -14.67 -3.59 10.81
CA PRO A 10 -13.46 -4.27 10.36
C PRO A 10 -13.82 -5.60 9.68
N PRO A 11 -13.04 -6.02 8.66
CA PRO A 11 -13.26 -7.31 8.01
C PRO A 11 -13.10 -8.46 9.03
N PRO A 12 -13.86 -9.56 8.88
CA PRO A 12 -13.69 -10.75 9.71
C PRO A 12 -12.25 -11.28 9.65
N PRO A 13 -11.71 -11.88 10.73
CA PRO A 13 -10.33 -12.38 10.77
C PRO A 13 -9.99 -13.34 9.62
N GLU A 14 -10.92 -14.23 9.24
CA GLU A 14 -10.72 -15.15 8.12
C GLU A 14 -10.60 -14.44 6.76
N THR A 15 -11.26 -13.27 6.63
CA THR A 15 -11.15 -12.43 5.43
C THR A 15 -9.79 -11.72 5.39
N VAL A 16 -9.34 -11.21 6.55
CA VAL A 16 -8.02 -10.60 6.69
C VAL A 16 -6.93 -11.58 6.26
N GLU A 17 -6.97 -12.79 6.81
CA GLU A 17 -5.95 -13.81 6.52
C GLU A 17 -5.99 -14.25 5.06
N ARG A 18 -7.19 -14.41 4.48
CA ARG A 18 -7.32 -14.76 3.06
C ARG A 18 -6.74 -13.69 2.14
N VAL A 19 -6.98 -12.41 2.42
CA VAL A 19 -6.41 -11.31 1.62
C VAL A 19 -4.88 -11.26 1.75
N ARG A 20 -4.36 -11.46 2.96
CA ARG A 20 -2.92 -11.52 3.23
C ARG A 20 -2.23 -12.71 2.56
N SER A 21 -2.87 -13.88 2.60
CA SER A 21 -2.42 -15.09 1.91
C SER A 21 -2.38 -14.89 0.40
N LEU A 22 -3.49 -14.41 -0.20
CA LEU A 22 -3.54 -14.10 -1.63
C LEU A 22 -2.50 -13.07 -2.05
N SER A 23 -2.27 -12.04 -1.24
CA SER A 23 -1.28 -11.00 -1.54
C SER A 23 0.15 -11.55 -1.60
N ARG A 24 0.43 -12.68 -0.94
CA ARG A 24 1.74 -13.36 -0.98
C ARG A 24 1.79 -14.51 -2.00
N ASP A 25 0.68 -14.82 -2.67
CA ASP A 25 0.62 -15.86 -3.70
C ASP A 25 0.94 -15.30 -5.10
N ALA A 26 1.51 -16.14 -5.97
CA ALA A 26 1.95 -15.71 -7.31
C ALA A 26 0.79 -15.25 -8.20
N LEU A 27 -0.34 -15.94 -8.17
CA LEU A 27 -1.54 -15.56 -8.93
C LEU A 27 -2.43 -14.61 -8.11
N GLY A 28 -2.54 -14.87 -6.81
CA GLY A 28 -3.32 -14.07 -5.88
C GLY A 28 -2.88 -12.61 -5.84
N SER A 29 -1.58 -12.33 -5.81
CA SER A 29 -1.05 -10.95 -5.78
C SER A 29 -1.48 -10.18 -7.02
N ARG A 30 -1.34 -10.80 -8.20
CA ARG A 30 -1.78 -10.25 -9.50
C ARG A 30 -3.28 -9.96 -9.52
N LEU A 31 -4.09 -10.86 -8.97
CA LEU A 31 -5.54 -10.66 -8.85
C LEU A 31 -5.86 -9.46 -7.95
N VAL A 32 -5.25 -9.38 -6.76
CA VAL A 32 -5.48 -8.29 -5.80
C VAL A 32 -5.07 -6.94 -6.40
N GLU A 33 -3.95 -6.89 -7.11
CA GLU A 33 -3.54 -5.70 -7.84
C GLU A 33 -4.54 -5.26 -8.91
N ALA A 34 -4.99 -6.20 -9.76
CA ALA A 34 -5.99 -5.90 -10.79
C ALA A 34 -7.28 -5.38 -10.17
N LEU A 35 -7.73 -5.97 -9.06
CA LEU A 35 -8.89 -5.50 -8.30
C LEU A 35 -8.68 -4.08 -7.76
N LEU A 36 -7.52 -3.78 -7.19
CA LEU A 36 -7.21 -2.45 -6.67
C LEU A 36 -7.21 -1.35 -7.74
N LEU A 37 -6.84 -1.69 -8.98
CA LEU A 37 -6.74 -0.74 -10.09
C LEU A 37 -8.06 -0.59 -10.86
N ALA A 38 -8.85 -1.66 -10.98
CA ALA A 38 -10.06 -1.66 -11.80
C ALA A 38 -11.36 -1.50 -10.99
N ALA A 39 -11.37 -1.88 -9.71
CA ALA A 39 -12.60 -1.93 -8.94
C ALA A 39 -12.98 -0.57 -8.31
N PRO A 40 -14.27 -0.36 -7.97
CA PRO A 40 -14.71 0.85 -7.27
C PRO A 40 -13.98 1.08 -5.94
N ARG A 41 -13.87 2.35 -5.53
CA ARG A 41 -13.13 2.82 -4.32
C ARG A 41 -13.42 2.05 -3.03
N GLY A 42 -14.58 1.39 -2.91
CA GLY A 42 -14.91 0.55 -1.75
C GLY A 42 -13.98 -0.66 -1.58
N TRP A 43 -13.43 -1.19 -2.69
CA TRP A 43 -12.46 -2.30 -2.65
C TRP A 43 -11.12 -1.87 -2.06
N TRP A 44 -10.65 -0.68 -2.43
CA TRP A 44 -9.42 -0.12 -1.87
C TRP A 44 -9.46 -0.13 -0.33
N SER A 45 -10.54 0.38 0.26
CA SER A 45 -10.69 0.45 1.71
C SER A 45 -10.67 -0.92 2.40
N ARG A 46 -11.22 -1.95 1.74
CA ARG A 46 -11.27 -3.32 2.28
C ARG A 46 -9.92 -4.00 2.24
N VAL A 47 -9.24 -3.90 1.10
CA VAL A 47 -7.88 -4.46 0.94
C VAL A 47 -6.92 -3.76 1.91
N HIS A 48 -6.95 -2.43 1.96
CA HIS A 48 -6.16 -1.67 2.93
C HIS A 48 -6.48 -2.06 4.38
N ALA A 49 -7.76 -2.23 4.74
CA ALA A 49 -8.13 -2.66 6.09
C ALA A 49 -7.61 -4.06 6.45
N ALA A 50 -7.55 -4.98 5.49
CA ALA A 50 -6.99 -6.32 5.70
C ALA A 50 -5.45 -6.32 5.78
N LEU A 51 -4.78 -5.45 5.05
CA LEU A 51 -3.31 -5.37 5.05
C LEU A 51 -2.74 -4.44 6.12
N ARG A 52 -3.57 -3.63 6.79
CA ARG A 52 -3.15 -2.75 7.88
C ARG A 52 -2.41 -3.51 8.98
N GLY A 53 -1.32 -2.93 9.46
CA GLY A 53 -0.40 -3.52 10.43
C GLY A 53 0.60 -4.53 9.83
N ASP A 54 0.54 -4.80 8.52
CA ASP A 54 1.41 -5.73 7.80
C ASP A 54 1.97 -5.10 6.50
N LEU A 55 1.65 -3.84 6.20
CA LEU A 55 2.06 -3.18 4.94
C LEU A 55 3.58 -3.07 4.81
N ARG A 56 4.31 -2.89 5.92
CA ARG A 56 5.79 -2.90 5.90
C ARG A 56 6.32 -4.25 5.39
N ALA A 57 5.83 -5.36 5.95
CA ALA A 57 6.23 -6.69 5.51
C ALA A 57 5.76 -6.98 4.08
N MET A 58 4.55 -6.55 3.71
CA MET A 58 4.06 -6.62 2.33
C MET A 58 4.99 -5.89 1.36
N ALA A 59 5.43 -4.68 1.71
CA ALA A 59 6.27 -3.84 0.85
C ALA A 59 7.64 -4.48 0.56
N SER A 60 8.21 -5.23 1.51
CA SER A 60 9.48 -5.92 1.32
C SER A 60 9.36 -7.28 0.61
N HIS A 61 8.16 -7.88 0.60
CA HIS A 61 7.92 -9.22 0.08
C HIS A 61 8.04 -9.30 -1.45
N PRO A 62 8.65 -10.36 -2.04
CA PRO A 62 8.86 -10.49 -3.49
C PRO A 62 7.60 -10.37 -4.36
N LEU A 63 6.45 -10.85 -3.84
CA LEU A 63 5.16 -10.82 -4.53
C LEU A 63 4.24 -9.70 -4.01
N ALA A 64 3.99 -9.63 -2.70
CA ALA A 64 3.08 -8.65 -2.11
C ALA A 64 3.49 -7.17 -2.27
N ASN A 65 4.76 -6.86 -2.58
CA ASN A 65 5.17 -5.47 -2.82
C ASN A 65 4.37 -4.82 -3.96
N PHE A 66 3.97 -5.61 -4.97
CA PHE A 66 3.19 -5.12 -6.08
C PHE A 66 1.74 -4.76 -5.65
N VAL A 67 1.20 -5.45 -4.64
CA VAL A 67 -0.08 -5.08 -4.01
C VAL A 67 0.03 -3.72 -3.30
N VAL A 68 1.15 -3.46 -2.62
CA VAL A 68 1.41 -2.15 -1.98
C VAL A 68 1.57 -1.05 -3.04
N GLN A 69 2.27 -1.34 -4.13
CA GLN A 69 2.38 -0.45 -5.29
C GLN A 69 1.00 -0.11 -5.88
N ALA A 70 0.12 -1.11 -6.04
CA ALA A 70 -1.24 -0.91 -6.51
C ALA A 70 -2.07 -0.09 -5.51
N LEU A 71 -1.95 -0.34 -4.20
CA LEU A 71 -2.59 0.47 -3.15
C LEU A 71 -2.19 1.94 -3.24
N ALA A 72 -0.90 2.23 -3.41
CA ALA A 72 -0.42 3.60 -3.58
C ALA A 72 -0.93 4.21 -4.90
N ALA A 73 -0.87 3.44 -6.00
CA ALA A 73 -1.30 3.88 -7.32
C ALA A 73 -2.80 4.21 -7.38
N SER A 74 -3.66 3.45 -6.70
CA SER A 74 -5.11 3.67 -6.67
C SER A 74 -5.59 4.38 -5.39
N ALA A 75 -4.69 4.92 -4.57
CA ALA A 75 -5.04 5.68 -3.38
C ALA A 75 -6.07 6.79 -3.71
N PRO A 76 -7.25 6.78 -3.05
CA PRO A 76 -8.36 7.61 -3.47
C PRO A 76 -8.22 9.08 -3.07
N ARG A 77 -7.67 9.36 -1.89
CA ARG A 77 -7.49 10.73 -1.36
C ARG A 77 -6.21 10.82 -0.54
N ARG A 78 -5.81 12.06 -0.22
CA ARG A 78 -4.64 12.36 0.62
C ARG A 78 -4.66 11.61 1.95
N LYS A 79 -5.82 11.52 2.61
CA LYS A 79 -5.98 10.79 3.89
C LYS A 79 -5.57 9.33 3.78
N GLU A 80 -5.97 8.65 2.71
CA GLU A 80 -5.60 7.25 2.49
C GLU A 80 -4.12 7.09 2.17
N LEU A 81 -3.53 8.00 1.39
CA LEU A 81 -2.09 8.02 1.15
C LEU A 81 -1.29 8.24 2.46
N SER A 82 -1.74 9.13 3.34
CA SER A 82 -1.10 9.36 4.63
C SER A 82 -1.07 8.11 5.51
N LEU A 83 -2.10 7.25 5.44
CA LEU A 83 -2.11 5.98 6.15
C LEU A 83 -1.06 5.01 5.60
N LEU A 84 -0.92 4.93 4.27
CA LEU A 84 0.14 4.12 3.65
C LEU A 84 1.53 4.63 4.04
N LEU A 85 1.76 5.94 3.97
CA LEU A 85 3.05 6.55 4.33
C LEU A 85 3.38 6.39 5.82
N ALA A 86 2.40 6.46 6.71
CA ALA A 86 2.64 6.25 8.14
C ALA A 86 3.14 4.83 8.45
N GLU A 87 2.67 3.83 7.69
CA GLU A 87 3.03 2.42 7.94
C GLU A 87 4.27 1.97 7.14
N VAL A 88 4.39 2.41 5.88
CA VAL A 88 5.49 2.04 4.98
C VAL A 88 6.69 2.98 5.08
N GLY A 89 6.47 4.25 5.47
CA GLY A 89 7.50 5.28 5.60
C GLY A 89 8.75 4.85 6.38
N PRO A 90 8.61 4.23 7.56
CA PRO A 90 9.76 3.75 8.33
C PRO A 90 10.62 2.68 7.64
N ALA A 91 10.11 2.05 6.58
CA ALA A 91 10.83 1.04 5.79
C ALA A 91 11.39 1.60 4.47
N VAL A 92 11.16 2.88 4.17
CA VAL A 92 11.62 3.50 2.93
C VAL A 92 13.13 3.36 2.75
N PRO A 93 13.99 3.55 3.77
CA PRO A 93 15.42 3.36 3.62
C PRO A 93 15.81 2.00 3.03
N GLU A 94 15.25 0.92 3.56
CA GLU A 94 15.53 -0.43 3.08
C GLU A 94 14.88 -0.70 1.72
N LEU A 95 13.70 -0.13 1.48
CA LEU A 95 12.95 -0.30 0.23
C LEU A 95 13.60 0.41 -0.96
N VAL A 96 14.36 1.49 -0.75
CA VAL A 96 15.09 2.15 -1.86
C VAL A 96 16.06 1.17 -2.53
N ALA A 97 16.79 0.38 -1.74
CA ALA A 97 17.76 -0.58 -2.25
C ALA A 97 17.11 -1.85 -2.83
N GLN A 98 16.03 -2.34 -2.21
CA GLN A 98 15.48 -3.67 -2.53
C GLN A 98 14.23 -3.64 -3.41
N ARG A 99 13.44 -2.56 -3.31
CA ARG A 99 12.06 -2.47 -3.80
C ARG A 99 11.73 -1.04 -4.27
N ALA A 100 12.62 -0.41 -5.04
CA ALA A 100 12.48 0.98 -5.49
C ALA A 100 11.12 1.29 -6.15
N GLY A 101 10.47 0.30 -6.78
CA GLY A 101 9.11 0.43 -7.32
C GLY A 101 8.06 0.85 -6.29
N VAL A 102 8.16 0.38 -5.04
CA VAL A 102 7.26 0.80 -3.95
C VAL A 102 7.43 2.28 -3.66
N VAL A 103 8.67 2.73 -3.50
CA VAL A 103 9.02 4.13 -3.23
C VAL A 103 8.56 5.02 -4.39
N TRP A 104 8.81 4.60 -5.63
CA TRP A 104 8.36 5.31 -6.83
C TRP A 104 6.84 5.49 -6.88
N LYS A 105 6.07 4.44 -6.54
CA LYS A 105 4.60 4.52 -6.52
C LYS A 105 4.07 5.39 -5.39
N LEU A 106 4.73 5.40 -4.23
CA LEU A 106 4.44 6.35 -3.15
C LEU A 106 4.72 7.80 -3.60
N ALA A 107 5.85 8.06 -4.24
CA ALA A 107 6.20 9.39 -4.77
C ALA A 107 5.20 9.85 -5.85
N SER A 108 4.86 8.97 -6.78
CA SER A 108 3.85 9.23 -7.81
C SER A 108 2.48 9.55 -7.19
N ALA A 109 2.08 8.83 -6.14
CA ALA A 109 0.85 9.11 -5.41
C ALA A 109 0.90 10.46 -4.68
N CYS A 110 2.05 10.81 -4.09
CA CYS A 110 2.25 12.10 -3.43
C CYS A 110 2.08 13.26 -4.41
N SER A 111 2.68 13.15 -5.60
CA SER A 111 2.55 14.13 -6.69
C SER A 111 1.09 14.23 -7.17
N ARG A 112 0.47 13.09 -7.52
CA ARG A 112 -0.93 13.04 -8.02
C ARG A 112 -1.95 13.60 -7.03
N LEU A 113 -1.77 13.35 -5.74
CA LEU A 113 -2.70 13.80 -4.70
C LEU A 113 -2.31 15.15 -4.10
N GLY A 114 -1.11 15.68 -4.36
CA GLY A 114 -0.61 16.93 -3.79
C GLY A 114 -0.47 16.88 -2.26
N GLY A 115 0.11 15.81 -1.72
CA GLY A 115 0.31 15.65 -0.26
C GLY A 115 1.21 14.46 0.10
N GLY A 116 1.75 14.44 1.32
CA GLY A 116 2.63 13.36 1.78
C GLY A 116 4.09 13.45 1.33
N GLY A 117 4.42 14.35 0.40
CA GLY A 117 5.78 14.52 -0.13
C GLY A 117 6.84 14.83 0.94
N ALA A 118 6.54 15.71 1.90
CA ALA A 118 7.46 16.03 2.99
C ALA A 118 7.79 14.80 3.86
N ALA A 119 6.80 13.96 4.17
CA ALA A 119 7.01 12.74 4.93
C ALA A 119 7.85 11.72 4.15
N LEU A 120 7.61 11.58 2.84
CA LEU A 120 8.40 10.69 1.99
C LEU A 120 9.85 11.18 1.83
N LEU A 121 10.06 12.49 1.62
CA LEU A 121 11.40 13.08 1.52
C LEU A 121 12.17 12.94 2.84
N SER A 122 11.52 13.15 3.98
CA SER A 122 12.15 12.92 5.29
C SER A 122 12.57 11.46 5.46
N ALA A 123 11.74 10.51 5.04
CA ALA A 123 12.08 9.09 5.09
C ALA A 123 13.21 8.71 4.12
N LEU A 124 13.32 9.38 2.98
CA LEU A 124 14.43 9.22 2.03
C LEU A 124 15.73 9.83 2.55
N GLY A 125 15.67 10.99 3.22
CA GLY A 125 16.85 11.62 3.83
C GLY A 125 17.50 10.72 4.89
N ALA A 126 16.68 10.06 5.72
CA ALA A 126 17.17 9.07 6.68
C ALA A 126 17.87 7.86 6.02
N ALA A 127 17.55 7.56 4.76
CA ALA A 127 18.21 6.49 4.01
C ALA A 127 19.63 6.87 3.57
N ASP A 128 19.81 8.14 3.18
CA ASP A 128 21.10 8.69 2.74
C ASP A 128 22.08 8.76 3.92
N GLU A 129 21.61 9.25 5.08
CA GLU A 129 22.39 9.28 6.31
C GLU A 129 22.82 7.89 6.81
N ALA A 130 22.00 6.86 6.60
CA ALA A 130 22.33 5.49 6.99
C ALA A 130 23.33 4.80 6.04
N ALA A 131 23.57 5.36 4.85
CA ALA A 131 24.49 4.85 3.86
C ALA A 131 25.87 5.56 3.86
N ALA A 132 25.98 6.67 4.58
CA ALA A 132 27.21 7.44 4.80
C ALA A 132 28.03 6.92 5.99
#